data_AF-A0A8H6PLG3-F1
#
_entry.id   AF-A0A8H6PLG3-F1
#
_cell.length_a   1.000
_cell.length_b   1.000
_cell.length_c   1.000
_cell.angle_alpha   90.00
_cell.angle_beta   90.00
_cell.angle_gamma   90.00
#
_symmetry.space_group_name_H-M   'P 1'
#
loop_
_entity.id
_entity.type
_entity.pdbx_description
1 polymer ?
#
loop_
_entity_poly.entity_id
_entity_poly.type
_entity_poly.pdbx_seq_one_letter_code
_entity_poly.pdbx_strand_id
1 'polypeptide(L)'
;MKFGNLVLIAAAAGSAVAAPAKEQKRASVFQWFGSNESGAEFGQNTIPGSYGKDFIFPDPSTISTLIGKGMNIFRIQFLMERLVPSSMTGSYNEEYLANLTSVVNAVTKAGSYAILDPHNYGRYNGQIISSTDDFKTFWKNLAGKFKSNNLVIFDTNNEYHDMDQTLVLNLNQAAINGIRAAGATSQYIFVEGNSYTGAWTWVDVNDNLKALTDPQHKIVYEMHQYLDSDGSGTSATCVSTTIGKERVTAATKWLKDNGKVGIIGEFAGGVNDQCRTAISGMLEYLAQNTDVWKGALWWAAGPWWGNYMFNMEPPSGAAYVGMLDILKPYLR
;
A
#
# COMPACT_ATOMS: atom_id res chain seq x y z
N MET A 1 77.70 23.32 42.92
CA MET A 1 77.71 22.35 41.79
C MET A 1 76.28 21.85 41.59
N LYS A 2 75.74 22.03 40.38
CA LYS A 2 74.35 21.76 40.01
C LYS A 2 74.08 20.25 40.00
N PHE A 3 73.05 19.80 40.72
CA PHE A 3 72.43 18.48 40.50
C PHE A 3 70.97 18.70 40.13
N GLY A 4 70.59 18.15 38.98
CA GLY A 4 69.38 18.46 38.24
C GLY A 4 68.11 17.80 38.77
N ASN A 5 67.00 18.50 38.56
CA ASN A 5 65.64 17.99 38.71
C ASN A 5 65.31 17.04 37.55
N LEU A 6 64.94 15.80 37.87
CA LEU A 6 64.17 14.92 36.97
C LEU A 6 62.79 14.72 37.59
N VAL A 7 61.79 15.38 37.03
CA VAL A 7 60.37 15.12 37.31
C VAL A 7 59.90 14.11 36.26
N LEU A 8 59.58 12.89 36.68
CA LEU A 8 58.83 11.93 35.86
C LEU A 8 57.37 12.39 35.81
N ILE A 9 56.89 12.74 34.61
CA ILE A 9 55.45 12.88 34.33
C ILE A 9 54.97 11.56 33.75
N ALA A 10 54.20 10.81 34.53
CA ALA A 10 53.49 9.63 34.04
C ALA A 10 52.24 10.10 33.28
N ALA A 11 52.23 9.93 31.96
CA ALA A 11 51.04 10.15 31.13
C ALA A 11 50.14 8.92 31.21
N ALA A 12 49.00 9.03 31.91
CA ALA A 12 47.94 8.02 31.85
C ALA A 12 47.12 8.25 30.57
N ALA A 13 47.33 7.41 29.55
CA ALA A 13 46.48 7.38 28.37
C ALA A 13 45.17 6.65 28.71
N GLY A 14 44.10 7.42 28.93
CA GLY A 14 42.75 6.87 29.08
C GLY A 14 42.18 6.47 27.72
N SER A 15 42.01 5.18 27.49
CA SER A 15 41.28 4.66 26.33
C SER A 15 39.78 4.91 26.52
N ALA A 16 39.24 5.95 25.89
CA ALA A 16 37.80 6.15 25.78
C ALA A 16 37.23 5.14 24.78
N VAL A 17 36.56 4.10 25.29
CA VAL A 17 35.77 3.17 24.46
C VAL A 17 34.56 3.95 23.95
N ALA A 18 34.54 4.28 22.66
CA ALA A 18 33.38 4.84 22.01
C ALA A 18 32.26 3.79 22.01
N ALA A 19 31.26 3.98 22.88
CA ALA A 19 30.02 3.21 22.80
C ALA A 19 29.35 3.49 21.44
N PRO A 20 28.85 2.47 20.72
CA PRO A 20 28.12 2.70 19.48
C PRO A 20 26.91 3.57 19.78
N ALA A 21 26.78 4.68 19.06
CA ALA A 21 25.60 5.52 19.12
C ALA A 21 24.40 4.64 18.77
N LYS A 22 23.45 4.49 19.70
CA LYS A 22 22.13 3.93 19.37
C LYS A 22 21.52 4.90 18.37
N GLU A 23 21.40 4.48 17.10
CA GLU A 23 20.54 5.16 16.14
C GLU A 23 19.16 5.28 16.79
N GLN A 24 18.81 6.50 17.16
CA GLN A 24 17.48 6.80 17.68
C GLN A 24 16.53 6.57 16.51
N LYS A 25 15.71 5.50 16.55
CA LYS A 25 14.68 5.25 15.54
C LYS A 25 13.88 6.54 15.38
N ARG A 26 14.05 7.24 14.26
CA ARG A 26 13.23 8.42 13.96
C ARG A 26 11.79 7.93 13.88
N ALA A 27 10.87 8.60 14.57
CA ALA A 27 9.46 8.37 14.31
C ALA A 27 9.20 8.66 12.83
N SER A 28 8.67 7.69 12.09
CA SER A 28 8.29 7.89 10.69
C SER A 28 7.28 9.04 10.59
N VAL A 29 7.39 9.81 9.50
CA VAL A 29 6.51 10.95 9.21
C VAL A 29 5.06 10.49 9.01
N PHE A 30 4.87 9.31 8.42
CA PHE A 30 3.56 8.76 8.10
C PHE A 30 3.14 7.68 9.10
N GLN A 31 1.83 7.46 9.22
CA GLN A 31 1.32 6.31 9.96
C GLN A 31 1.72 5.00 9.27
N TRP A 32 1.64 4.98 7.94
CA TRP A 32 1.96 3.82 7.11
C TRP A 32 2.85 4.19 5.93
N PHE A 33 3.89 3.40 5.67
CA PHE A 33 4.69 3.50 4.47
C PHE A 33 5.17 2.11 4.08
N GLY A 34 5.01 1.75 2.80
CA GLY A 34 5.22 0.37 2.40
C GLY A 34 5.19 0.12 0.91
N SER A 35 4.84 -1.10 0.54
CA SER A 35 4.82 -1.57 -0.85
C SER A 35 3.59 -2.43 -1.11
N ASN A 36 3.17 -2.45 -2.37
CA ASN A 36 2.34 -3.50 -2.94
C ASN A 36 3.18 -4.78 -3.07
N GLU A 37 2.52 -5.92 -2.88
CA GLU A 37 3.07 -7.27 -2.91
C GLU A 37 2.24 -8.10 -3.89
N SER A 38 2.63 -7.97 -5.16
CA SER A 38 1.88 -8.47 -6.30
C SER A 38 2.34 -9.87 -6.72
N GLY A 39 1.44 -10.59 -7.38
CA GLY A 39 1.70 -11.87 -8.01
C GLY A 39 0.46 -12.77 -8.02
N ALA A 40 -0.39 -12.72 -6.99
CA ALA A 40 -1.50 -13.67 -6.86
C ALA A 40 -2.68 -13.32 -7.79
N GLU A 41 -2.62 -12.12 -8.36
CA GLU A 41 -3.50 -11.56 -9.37
C GLU A 41 -2.96 -11.67 -10.80
N PHE A 42 -1.71 -12.09 -11.01
CA PHE A 42 -1.13 -12.22 -12.35
C PHE A 42 -1.88 -13.23 -13.24
N GLY A 43 -1.70 -13.15 -14.56
CA GLY A 43 -2.30 -14.12 -15.48
C GLY A 43 -3.83 -14.02 -15.55
N GLN A 44 -4.39 -12.80 -15.52
CA GLN A 44 -5.83 -12.55 -15.52
C GLN A 44 -6.57 -13.07 -16.76
N ASN A 45 -5.85 -13.38 -17.86
CA ASN A 45 -6.41 -14.03 -19.04
C ASN A 45 -6.61 -15.55 -18.87
N THR A 46 -6.24 -16.12 -17.72
CA THR A 46 -6.37 -17.55 -17.42
C THR A 46 -6.88 -17.72 -15.99
N ILE A 47 -8.21 -17.85 -15.88
CA ILE A 47 -8.95 -18.00 -14.63
C ILE A 47 -9.61 -19.39 -14.61
N PRO A 48 -9.41 -20.21 -13.54
CA PRO A 48 -8.69 -19.87 -12.31
C PRO A 48 -7.16 -19.83 -12.49
N GLY A 49 -6.61 -20.42 -13.55
CA GLY A 49 -5.16 -20.58 -13.71
C GLY A 49 -4.56 -21.54 -12.66
N SER A 50 -3.25 -21.70 -12.68
CA SER A 50 -2.50 -22.61 -11.80
C SER A 50 -1.41 -21.87 -11.04
N TYR A 51 -1.32 -22.13 -9.74
CA TYR A 51 -0.27 -21.62 -8.86
C TYR A 51 1.12 -22.10 -9.34
N GLY A 52 2.10 -21.20 -9.35
CA GLY A 52 3.45 -21.48 -9.83
C GLY A 52 3.59 -21.48 -11.36
N LYS A 53 2.51 -21.21 -12.10
CA LYS A 53 2.53 -21.01 -13.56
C LYS A 53 1.89 -19.69 -13.99
N ASP A 54 0.62 -19.50 -13.67
CA ASP A 54 -0.15 -18.32 -14.12
C ASP A 54 -0.11 -17.21 -13.07
N PHE A 55 0.06 -17.57 -11.79
CA PHE A 55 0.20 -16.65 -10.66
C PHE A 55 1.09 -17.25 -9.56
N ILE A 56 1.55 -16.39 -8.65
CA ILE A 56 2.40 -16.74 -7.51
C ILE A 56 1.94 -15.94 -6.28
N PHE A 57 2.25 -16.36 -5.06
CA PHE A 57 2.01 -15.54 -3.88
C PHE A 57 3.32 -14.86 -3.46
N PRO A 58 3.27 -13.63 -2.89
CA PRO A 58 4.45 -12.94 -2.39
C PRO A 58 5.30 -13.80 -1.45
N ASP A 59 6.62 -13.64 -1.50
CA ASP A 59 7.55 -14.37 -0.64
C ASP A 59 7.67 -13.65 0.72
N PRO A 60 7.28 -14.30 1.85
CA PRO A 60 7.45 -13.72 3.18
C PRO A 60 8.90 -13.31 3.51
N SER A 61 9.91 -13.92 2.89
CA SER A 61 11.32 -13.62 3.13
C SER A 61 11.74 -12.25 2.56
N THR A 62 11.24 -11.91 1.37
CA THR A 62 11.49 -10.61 0.73
C THR A 62 10.67 -9.50 1.38
N ILE A 63 9.43 -9.79 1.78
CA ILE A 63 8.64 -8.89 2.63
C ILE A 63 9.36 -8.60 3.95
N SER A 64 9.91 -9.63 4.62
CA SER A 64 10.70 -9.46 5.86
C SER A 64 11.92 -8.55 5.64
N THR A 65 12.55 -8.63 4.45
CA THR A 65 13.63 -7.71 4.07
C THR A 65 13.14 -6.27 3.98
N LEU A 66 11.99 -6.01 3.37
CA LEU A 66 11.38 -4.68 3.29
C LEU A 66 10.95 -4.15 4.67
N ILE A 67 10.41 -5.02 5.54
CA ILE A 67 10.15 -4.69 6.95
C ILE A 67 11.46 -4.27 7.65
N GLY A 68 12.56 -4.99 7.39
CA GLY A 68 13.89 -4.66 7.89
C GLY A 68 14.44 -3.31 7.39
N LYS A 69 13.89 -2.75 6.30
CA LYS A 69 14.18 -1.38 5.83
C LYS A 69 13.31 -0.31 6.49
N GLY A 70 12.30 -0.70 7.26
CA GLY A 70 11.40 0.21 7.99
C GLY A 70 10.01 0.36 7.37
N MET A 71 9.66 -0.44 6.34
CA MET A 71 8.28 -0.52 5.84
C MET A 71 7.38 -1.21 6.86
N ASN A 72 6.12 -0.79 6.97
CA ASN A 72 5.20 -1.28 8.00
C ASN A 72 3.78 -1.58 7.50
N ILE A 73 3.53 -1.53 6.19
CA ILE A 73 2.27 -1.86 5.55
C ILE A 73 2.55 -2.55 4.21
N PHE A 74 1.75 -3.56 3.86
CA PHE A 74 1.89 -4.29 2.61
C PHE A 74 0.51 -4.55 2.01
N ARG A 75 0.31 -4.15 0.75
CA ARG A 75 -0.95 -4.38 0.02
C ARG A 75 -0.81 -5.64 -0.81
N ILE A 76 -1.60 -6.67 -0.48
CA ILE A 76 -1.48 -8.01 -1.04
C ILE A 76 -2.60 -8.19 -2.06
N GLN A 77 -2.23 -8.11 -3.33
CA GLN A 77 -3.14 -8.30 -4.45
C GLN A 77 -3.65 -9.74 -4.50
N PHE A 78 -4.92 -9.93 -4.83
CA PHE A 78 -5.50 -11.24 -5.16
C PHE A 78 -6.70 -11.08 -6.11
N LEU A 79 -7.12 -12.14 -6.80
CA LEU A 79 -8.34 -12.12 -7.63
C LEU A 79 -9.52 -12.76 -6.90
N MET A 80 -10.66 -12.08 -6.93
CA MET A 80 -11.93 -12.59 -6.41
C MET A 80 -12.32 -13.93 -7.04
N GLU A 81 -12.14 -14.10 -8.36
CA GLU A 81 -12.48 -15.30 -9.12
C GLU A 81 -11.61 -16.51 -8.76
N ARG A 82 -10.38 -16.27 -8.28
CA ARG A 82 -9.53 -17.36 -7.78
C ARG A 82 -9.89 -17.72 -6.35
N LEU A 83 -10.31 -16.72 -5.57
CA LEU A 83 -10.70 -16.91 -4.18
C LEU A 83 -12.06 -17.60 -4.03
N VAL A 84 -13.07 -17.18 -4.79
CA VAL A 84 -14.46 -17.71 -4.76
C VAL A 84 -14.95 -18.05 -6.17
N PRO A 85 -14.48 -19.15 -6.80
CA PRO A 85 -14.58 -19.34 -8.25
C PRO A 85 -15.98 -19.50 -8.82
N SER A 86 -16.93 -20.05 -8.06
CA SER A 86 -18.28 -20.29 -8.56
C SER A 86 -19.12 -19.01 -8.64
N SER A 87 -19.01 -18.15 -7.62
CA SER A 87 -19.73 -16.88 -7.49
C SER A 87 -19.15 -16.09 -6.31
N MET A 88 -19.38 -14.77 -6.26
CA MET A 88 -18.99 -13.91 -5.12
C MET A 88 -19.55 -14.39 -3.77
N THR A 89 -20.67 -15.10 -3.77
CA THR A 89 -21.35 -15.64 -2.59
C THR A 89 -21.03 -17.13 -2.34
N GLY A 90 -20.22 -17.73 -3.21
CA GLY A 90 -19.89 -19.15 -3.21
C GLY A 90 -18.83 -19.53 -2.17
N SER A 91 -18.48 -20.82 -2.19
CA SER A 91 -17.41 -21.37 -1.36
C SER A 91 -16.04 -20.90 -1.85
N TYR A 92 -15.08 -20.87 -0.92
CA TYR A 92 -13.70 -20.58 -1.26
C TYR A 92 -13.05 -21.71 -2.05
N ASN A 93 -12.12 -21.34 -2.91
CA ASN A 93 -10.99 -22.20 -3.21
C ASN A 93 -10.08 -22.22 -1.97
N GLU A 94 -10.13 -23.31 -1.20
CA GLU A 94 -9.43 -23.40 0.09
C GLU A 94 -7.90 -23.35 -0.05
N GLU A 95 -7.33 -23.82 -1.17
CA GLU A 95 -5.88 -23.73 -1.41
C GLU A 95 -5.45 -22.29 -1.67
N TYR A 96 -6.19 -21.56 -2.50
CA TYR A 96 -5.92 -20.14 -2.77
C TYR A 96 -6.09 -19.29 -1.50
N LEU A 97 -7.16 -19.53 -0.73
CA LEU A 97 -7.39 -18.87 0.56
C LEU A 97 -6.26 -19.19 1.55
N ALA A 98 -5.79 -20.44 1.62
CA ALA A 98 -4.70 -20.83 2.51
C ALA A 98 -3.39 -20.09 2.16
N ASN A 99 -3.06 -19.98 0.88
CA ASN A 99 -1.88 -19.25 0.43
C ASN A 99 -1.98 -17.74 0.73
N LEU A 100 -3.12 -17.10 0.44
CA LEU A 100 -3.37 -15.70 0.80
C LEU A 100 -3.23 -15.48 2.31
N THR A 101 -3.86 -16.36 3.09
CA THR A 101 -3.83 -16.30 4.55
C THR A 101 -2.41 -16.49 5.10
N SER A 102 -1.58 -17.30 4.44
CA SER A 102 -0.17 -17.51 4.82
C SER A 102 0.62 -16.19 4.73
N VAL A 103 0.51 -15.48 3.59
CA VAL A 103 1.19 -14.19 3.39
C VAL A 103 0.67 -13.14 4.37
N VAL A 104 -0.66 -12.97 4.50
CA VAL A 104 -1.27 -12.03 5.45
C VAL A 104 -0.79 -12.29 6.88
N ASN A 105 -0.75 -13.55 7.30
CA ASN A 105 -0.29 -13.92 8.63
C ASN A 105 1.22 -13.68 8.82
N ALA A 106 2.04 -13.89 7.78
CA ALA A 106 3.46 -13.60 7.88
C ALA A 106 3.71 -12.10 8.10
N VAL A 107 3.03 -11.24 7.34
CA VAL A 107 3.10 -9.78 7.49
C VAL A 107 2.64 -9.34 8.88
N THR A 108 1.48 -9.80 9.31
CA THR A 108 0.89 -9.36 10.58
C THR A 108 1.60 -9.92 11.81
N LYS A 109 2.13 -11.15 11.77
CA LYS A 109 2.98 -11.70 12.84
C LYS A 109 4.32 -10.95 12.98
N ALA A 110 4.80 -10.34 11.90
CA ALA A 110 5.97 -9.46 11.94
C ALA A 110 5.65 -8.05 12.48
N GLY A 111 4.40 -7.76 12.84
CA GLY A 111 3.97 -6.48 13.40
C GLY A 111 3.65 -5.40 12.37
N SER A 112 3.55 -5.77 11.08
CA SER A 112 3.19 -4.88 9.98
C SER A 112 1.73 -5.05 9.58
N TYR A 113 1.16 -4.05 8.91
CA TYR A 113 -0.21 -4.09 8.40
C TYR A 113 -0.27 -4.86 7.07
N ALA A 114 -1.30 -5.68 6.90
CA ALA A 114 -1.58 -6.40 5.66
C ALA A 114 -2.92 -5.92 5.09
N ILE A 115 -2.91 -5.31 3.91
CA ILE A 115 -4.13 -4.93 3.19
C ILE A 115 -4.51 -6.10 2.29
N LEU A 116 -5.76 -6.57 2.40
CA LEU A 116 -6.34 -7.50 1.44
C LEU A 116 -6.97 -6.69 0.31
N ASP A 117 -6.36 -6.77 -0.87
CA ASP A 117 -6.80 -6.08 -2.10
C ASP A 117 -7.38 -7.10 -3.10
N PRO A 118 -8.72 -7.20 -3.22
CA PRO A 118 -9.34 -7.82 -4.39
C PRO A 118 -9.11 -6.94 -5.62
N HIS A 119 -8.11 -7.33 -6.41
CA HIS A 119 -7.55 -6.55 -7.51
C HIS A 119 -8.39 -6.68 -8.79
N ASN A 120 -9.61 -6.17 -8.72
CA ASN A 120 -10.72 -6.61 -9.57
C ASN A 120 -11.41 -5.51 -10.39
N TYR A 121 -11.04 -4.24 -10.25
CA TYR A 121 -11.52 -3.15 -11.10
C TYR A 121 -13.04 -2.94 -11.07
N GLY A 122 -13.68 -3.23 -9.92
CA GLY A 122 -15.13 -3.24 -9.77
C GLY A 122 -15.84 -4.34 -10.57
N ARG A 123 -15.10 -5.38 -10.99
CA ARG A 123 -15.58 -6.42 -11.91
C ARG A 123 -15.33 -7.82 -11.35
N TYR A 124 -16.24 -8.73 -11.68
CA TYR A 124 -16.14 -10.15 -11.38
C TYR A 124 -16.49 -10.94 -12.65
N ASN A 125 -15.62 -11.85 -13.08
CA ASN A 125 -15.68 -12.53 -14.39
C ASN A 125 -15.81 -11.54 -15.56
N GLY A 126 -15.08 -10.42 -15.48
CA GLY A 126 -15.08 -9.36 -16.49
C GLY A 126 -16.35 -8.51 -16.56
N GLN A 127 -17.36 -8.77 -15.71
CA GLN A 127 -18.61 -8.00 -15.66
C GLN A 127 -18.58 -7.04 -14.47
N ILE A 128 -19.14 -5.84 -14.65
CA ILE A 128 -19.31 -4.88 -13.54
C ILE A 128 -20.12 -5.54 -12.43
N ILE A 129 -19.62 -5.45 -11.20
CA ILE A 129 -20.32 -5.91 -10.00
C ILE A 129 -21.51 -4.98 -9.76
N SER A 130 -22.70 -5.39 -10.21
CA SER A 130 -23.93 -4.59 -10.06
C SER A 130 -24.73 -4.94 -8.80
N SER A 131 -24.51 -6.12 -8.23
CA SER A 131 -25.21 -6.61 -7.03
C SER A 131 -24.46 -6.22 -5.75
N THR A 132 -24.97 -5.19 -5.07
CA THR A 132 -24.44 -4.74 -3.78
C THR A 132 -24.63 -5.79 -2.67
N ASP A 133 -25.69 -6.60 -2.74
CA ASP A 133 -25.93 -7.68 -1.78
C ASP A 133 -24.94 -8.84 -1.92
N ASP A 134 -24.59 -9.22 -3.16
CA ASP A 134 -23.57 -10.24 -3.39
C ASP A 134 -22.20 -9.73 -2.95
N PHE A 135 -21.88 -8.47 -3.25
CA PHE A 135 -20.62 -7.86 -2.84
C PHE A 135 -20.50 -7.70 -1.32
N LYS A 136 -21.59 -7.30 -0.64
CA LYS A 136 -21.68 -7.29 0.82
C LYS A 136 -21.46 -8.69 1.41
N THR A 137 -22.03 -9.72 0.78
CA THR A 137 -21.90 -11.12 1.23
C THR A 137 -20.46 -11.62 1.04
N PHE A 138 -19.83 -11.35 -0.10
CA PHE A 138 -18.41 -11.60 -0.33
C PHE A 138 -17.57 -11.01 0.81
N TRP A 139 -17.77 -9.72 1.10
CA TRP A 139 -17.02 -9.00 2.13
C TRP A 139 -17.29 -9.52 3.54
N LYS A 140 -18.54 -9.85 3.86
CA LYS A 140 -18.89 -10.45 5.16
C LYS A 140 -18.17 -11.79 5.35
N ASN A 141 -18.14 -12.63 4.32
CA ASN A 141 -17.49 -13.94 4.38
C ASN A 141 -15.97 -13.78 4.57
N LEU A 142 -15.34 -12.92 3.76
CA LEU A 142 -13.88 -12.73 3.79
C LEU A 142 -13.42 -12.08 5.10
N ALA A 143 -14.07 -10.99 5.50
CA ALA A 143 -13.76 -10.33 6.77
C ALA A 143 -13.96 -11.26 7.97
N GLY A 144 -14.91 -12.19 7.89
CA GLY A 144 -15.12 -13.22 8.91
C GLY A 144 -13.89 -14.09 9.17
N LYS A 145 -13.05 -14.34 8.16
CA LYS A 145 -11.78 -15.10 8.28
C LYS A 145 -10.70 -14.31 9.02
N PHE A 146 -10.71 -12.98 8.93
CA PHE A 146 -9.65 -12.11 9.44
C PHE A 146 -10.07 -11.20 10.61
N LYS A 147 -11.33 -11.30 11.08
CA LYS A 147 -11.93 -10.38 12.05
C LYS A 147 -11.16 -10.17 13.36
N SER A 148 -10.38 -11.16 13.82
CA SER A 148 -9.58 -11.07 15.05
C SER A 148 -8.17 -10.52 14.83
N ASN A 149 -7.74 -10.33 13.59
CA ASN A 149 -6.43 -9.78 13.27
C ASN A 149 -6.53 -8.25 13.09
N ASN A 150 -6.05 -7.51 14.08
CA ASN A 150 -6.14 -6.05 14.13
C ASN A 150 -5.12 -5.32 13.23
N LEU A 151 -4.17 -6.06 12.64
CA LEU A 151 -3.22 -5.54 11.65
C LEU A 151 -3.68 -5.81 10.21
N VAL A 152 -4.83 -6.46 10.02
CA VAL A 152 -5.48 -6.54 8.71
C VAL A 152 -6.18 -5.22 8.39
N ILE A 153 -6.08 -4.82 7.13
CA ILE A 153 -6.84 -3.74 6.50
C ILE A 153 -7.61 -4.38 5.34
N PHE A 154 -8.84 -3.94 5.12
CA PHE A 154 -9.65 -4.39 3.98
C PHE A 154 -9.72 -3.27 2.96
N ASP A 155 -9.23 -3.52 1.74
CA ASP A 155 -9.45 -2.63 0.60
C ASP A 155 -10.67 -3.14 -0.17
N THR A 156 -11.66 -2.28 -0.38
CA THR A 156 -12.95 -2.66 -0.97
C THR A 156 -12.80 -3.28 -2.36
N ASN A 157 -11.96 -2.73 -3.23
CA ASN A 157 -11.68 -3.23 -4.58
C ASN A 157 -10.70 -2.27 -5.25
N ASN A 158 -9.70 -2.83 -5.92
CA ASN A 158 -8.81 -2.04 -6.75
C ASN A 158 -9.54 -1.29 -7.86
N GLU A 159 -9.31 0.02 -7.96
CA GLU A 159 -9.50 0.85 -9.14
C GLU A 159 -10.83 0.65 -9.87
N TYR A 160 -11.95 1.00 -9.22
CA TYR A 160 -13.21 1.13 -9.95
C TYR A 160 -13.02 2.06 -11.16
N HIS A 161 -13.52 1.66 -12.32
CA HIS A 161 -13.42 2.47 -13.54
C HIS A 161 -14.57 2.18 -14.52
N ASP A 162 -14.88 3.13 -15.39
CA ASP A 162 -15.87 3.01 -16.47
C ASP A 162 -17.20 2.39 -16.01
N MET A 163 -17.69 2.84 -14.85
CA MET A 163 -18.92 2.36 -14.24
C MET A 163 -19.70 3.50 -13.58
N ASP A 164 -20.97 3.26 -13.29
CA ASP A 164 -21.86 4.26 -12.68
C ASP A 164 -21.33 4.73 -11.32
N GLN A 165 -21.25 6.04 -11.12
CA GLN A 165 -20.68 6.65 -9.92
C GLN A 165 -21.50 6.37 -8.65
N THR A 166 -22.82 6.21 -8.78
CA THR A 166 -23.69 5.85 -7.66
C THR A 166 -23.47 4.39 -7.26
N LEU A 167 -23.25 3.51 -8.24
CA LEU A 167 -22.89 2.13 -8.00
C LEU A 167 -21.55 2.01 -7.26
N VAL A 168 -20.50 2.77 -7.63
CA VAL A 168 -19.21 2.77 -6.91
C VAL A 168 -19.40 3.13 -5.43
N LEU A 169 -20.16 4.18 -5.14
CA LEU A 169 -20.53 4.56 -3.77
C LEU A 169 -21.23 3.42 -3.04
N ASN A 170 -22.22 2.80 -3.70
CA ASN A 170 -23.01 1.73 -3.09
C ASN A 170 -22.20 0.45 -2.86
N LEU A 171 -21.26 0.10 -3.73
CA LEU A 171 -20.36 -1.04 -3.56
C LEU A 171 -19.40 -0.83 -2.39
N ASN A 172 -18.80 0.35 -2.28
CA ASN A 172 -17.97 0.71 -1.13
C ASN A 172 -18.77 0.62 0.18
N GLN A 173 -19.99 1.17 0.21
CA GLN A 173 -20.84 1.08 1.41
C GLN A 173 -21.27 -0.37 1.70
N ALA A 174 -21.52 -1.18 0.67
CA ALA A 174 -21.84 -2.60 0.81
C ALA A 174 -20.68 -3.39 1.42
N ALA A 175 -19.45 -3.14 0.97
CA ALA A 175 -18.24 -3.71 1.54
C ALA A 175 -18.08 -3.36 3.03
N ILE A 176 -18.18 -2.06 3.37
CA ILE A 176 -18.14 -1.59 4.77
C ILE A 176 -19.17 -2.33 5.61
N ASN A 177 -20.43 -2.38 5.14
CA ASN A 177 -21.52 -3.03 5.85
C ASN A 177 -21.25 -4.54 6.03
N GLY A 178 -20.73 -5.22 5.02
CA GLY A 178 -20.37 -6.64 5.07
C GLY A 178 -19.27 -6.92 6.09
N ILE A 179 -18.17 -6.16 5.99
CA ILE A 179 -17.01 -6.25 6.90
C ILE A 179 -17.45 -6.06 8.35
N ARG A 180 -18.21 -4.99 8.64
CA ARG A 180 -18.66 -4.71 10.01
C ARG A 180 -19.66 -5.77 10.50
N ALA A 181 -20.56 -6.25 9.64
CA ALA A 181 -21.50 -7.33 9.98
C ALA A 181 -20.82 -8.69 10.26
N ALA A 182 -19.58 -8.89 9.84
CA ALA A 182 -18.77 -10.07 10.18
C ALA A 182 -18.15 -10.00 11.58
N GLY A 183 -18.23 -8.84 12.25
CA GLY A 183 -17.58 -8.56 13.52
C GLY A 183 -16.12 -8.08 13.40
N ALA A 184 -15.67 -7.73 12.20
CA ALA A 184 -14.35 -7.12 11.98
C ALA A 184 -14.43 -5.60 12.26
N THR A 185 -14.37 -5.22 13.53
CA THR A 185 -14.61 -3.84 14.00
C THR A 185 -13.33 -3.06 14.31
N SER A 186 -12.19 -3.74 14.45
CA SER A 186 -10.92 -3.10 14.78
C SER A 186 -10.15 -2.58 13.56
N GLN A 187 -10.41 -3.17 12.40
CA GLN A 187 -9.66 -2.98 11.15
C GLN A 187 -10.05 -1.67 10.45
N TYR A 188 -9.07 -1.06 9.80
CA TYR A 188 -9.32 -0.01 8.81
C TYR A 188 -9.97 -0.60 7.56
N ILE A 189 -10.74 0.23 6.86
CA ILE A 189 -11.30 -0.10 5.55
C ILE A 189 -10.83 0.99 4.59
N PHE A 190 -10.09 0.57 3.56
CA PHE A 190 -9.67 1.42 2.48
C PHE A 190 -10.75 1.39 1.41
N VAL A 191 -11.24 2.58 1.05
CA VAL A 191 -12.31 2.77 0.07
C VAL A 191 -11.72 3.41 -1.17
N GLU A 192 -12.07 2.86 -2.33
CA GLU A 192 -11.55 3.31 -3.62
C GLU A 192 -12.65 3.93 -4.47
N GLY A 193 -12.26 4.92 -5.27
CA GLY A 193 -13.15 5.64 -6.16
C GLY A 193 -13.11 5.16 -7.60
N ASN A 194 -13.97 5.77 -8.41
CA ASN A 194 -14.00 5.60 -9.85
C ASN A 194 -12.79 6.31 -10.50
N SER A 195 -12.67 6.19 -11.83
CA SER A 195 -11.52 6.71 -12.58
C SER A 195 -10.19 6.21 -12.01
N TYR A 196 -10.12 4.89 -11.77
CA TYR A 196 -8.94 4.20 -11.24
C TYR A 196 -8.48 4.79 -9.90
N THR A 197 -9.44 5.26 -9.09
CA THR A 197 -9.22 5.94 -7.81
C THR A 197 -8.18 7.08 -7.86
N GLY A 198 -7.93 7.66 -9.04
CA GLY A 198 -6.81 8.57 -9.25
C GLY A 198 -6.93 9.86 -8.44
N ALA A 199 -5.87 10.23 -7.70
CA ALA A 199 -5.89 11.45 -6.87
C ALA A 199 -6.09 12.72 -7.71
N TRP A 200 -5.46 12.79 -8.88
CA TRP A 200 -5.56 13.91 -9.83
C TRP A 200 -6.95 14.14 -10.43
N THR A 201 -7.81 13.13 -10.46
CA THR A 201 -9.18 13.18 -10.99
C THR A 201 -10.22 13.12 -9.88
N TRP A 202 -9.78 13.00 -8.63
CA TRP A 202 -10.65 12.67 -7.50
C TRP A 202 -11.82 13.64 -7.33
N VAL A 203 -11.53 14.94 -7.37
CA VAL A 203 -12.52 15.97 -7.06
C VAL A 203 -13.59 16.13 -8.14
N ASP A 204 -13.27 15.74 -9.38
CA ASP A 204 -14.17 15.85 -10.52
C ASP A 204 -15.16 14.67 -10.59
N VAL A 205 -14.76 13.51 -10.05
CA VAL A 205 -15.48 12.25 -10.23
C VAL A 205 -16.04 11.71 -8.92
N ASN A 206 -15.25 11.75 -7.84
CA ASN A 206 -15.46 10.95 -6.63
C ASN A 206 -16.02 11.75 -5.44
N ASP A 207 -16.54 12.95 -5.68
CA ASP A 207 -17.07 13.82 -4.61
C ASP A 207 -18.20 13.16 -3.80
N ASN A 208 -19.02 12.29 -4.42
CA ASN A 208 -20.10 11.59 -3.71
C ASN A 208 -19.60 10.61 -2.64
N LEU A 209 -18.33 10.17 -2.68
CA LEU A 209 -17.77 9.21 -1.72
C LEU A 209 -17.60 9.80 -0.31
N LYS A 210 -17.70 11.13 -0.13
CA LYS A 210 -17.75 11.74 1.21
C LYS A 210 -18.96 11.27 2.04
N ALA A 211 -19.99 10.74 1.37
CA ALA A 211 -21.21 10.22 1.99
C ALA A 211 -21.04 8.82 2.61
N LEU A 212 -19.93 8.12 2.36
CA LEU A 212 -19.65 6.83 2.99
C LEU A 212 -19.63 6.94 4.52
N THR A 213 -20.21 5.94 5.17
CA THR A 213 -20.31 5.86 6.63
C THR A 213 -19.78 4.54 7.15
N ASP A 214 -19.08 4.59 8.28
CA ASP A 214 -18.59 3.42 9.01
C ASP A 214 -18.85 3.64 10.50
N PRO A 215 -19.59 2.75 11.19
CA PRO A 215 -19.84 2.88 12.62
C PRO A 215 -18.57 2.83 13.47
N GLN A 216 -17.44 2.36 12.92
CA GLN A 216 -16.15 2.33 13.60
C GLN A 216 -15.26 3.53 13.32
N HIS A 217 -15.68 4.43 12.41
CA HIS A 217 -14.94 5.62 11.97
C HIS A 217 -13.51 5.31 11.50
N LYS A 218 -13.31 4.22 10.74
CA LYS A 218 -12.00 3.79 10.22
C LYS A 218 -11.95 3.70 8.70
N ILE A 219 -12.71 4.53 8.00
CA ILE A 219 -12.58 4.72 6.54
C ILE A 219 -11.31 5.51 6.25
N VAL A 220 -10.53 5.05 5.28
CA VAL A 220 -9.44 5.79 4.65
C VAL A 220 -9.69 5.79 3.15
N TYR A 221 -9.64 6.95 2.51
CA TYR A 221 -9.82 7.08 1.07
C TYR A 221 -8.50 6.74 0.38
N GLU A 222 -8.43 5.56 -0.23
CA GLU A 222 -7.26 5.10 -0.97
C GLU A 222 -7.31 5.67 -2.38
N MET A 223 -6.24 6.37 -2.76
CA MET A 223 -6.10 6.97 -4.08
C MET A 223 -4.80 6.49 -4.72
N HIS A 224 -4.77 6.39 -6.04
CA HIS A 224 -3.58 6.02 -6.79
C HIS A 224 -3.02 7.23 -7.50
N GLN A 225 -1.69 7.27 -7.65
CA GLN A 225 -1.05 8.34 -8.39
C GLN A 225 0.24 7.91 -9.07
N TYR A 226 0.16 7.75 -10.39
CA TYR A 226 1.32 7.67 -11.26
C TYR A 226 1.68 9.03 -11.85
N LEU A 227 2.87 9.14 -12.42
CA LEU A 227 3.53 10.41 -12.76
C LEU A 227 3.81 10.59 -14.25
N ASP A 228 3.52 9.56 -15.06
CA ASP A 228 3.57 9.59 -16.51
C ASP A 228 2.39 10.36 -17.12
N SER A 229 2.45 10.64 -18.43
CA SER A 229 1.60 11.61 -19.10
C SER A 229 0.10 11.41 -18.88
N ASP A 230 -0.35 10.17 -18.89
CA ASP A 230 -1.76 9.79 -18.72
C ASP A 230 -2.06 9.21 -17.32
N GLY A 231 -1.07 9.18 -16.43
CA GLY A 231 -1.24 8.66 -15.07
C GLY A 231 -1.52 7.17 -15.00
N SER A 232 -1.22 6.40 -16.06
CA SER A 232 -1.45 4.95 -16.12
C SER A 232 -0.38 4.11 -15.43
N GLY A 233 0.79 4.67 -15.13
CA GLY A 233 1.89 3.89 -14.54
C GLY A 233 2.51 2.90 -15.52
N THR A 234 2.44 3.17 -16.82
CA THR A 234 2.97 2.29 -17.87
C THR A 234 4.27 2.81 -18.49
N SER A 235 4.70 4.01 -18.12
CA SER A 235 5.95 4.62 -18.58
C SER A 235 6.91 4.96 -17.44
N ALA A 236 8.21 4.74 -17.68
CA ALA A 236 9.28 5.13 -16.75
C ALA A 236 9.53 6.66 -16.73
N THR A 237 8.89 7.41 -17.62
CA THR A 237 9.06 8.86 -17.75
C THR A 237 7.99 9.61 -16.98
N CYS A 238 8.40 10.44 -16.03
CA CYS A 238 7.50 11.37 -15.34
C CYS A 238 7.32 12.64 -16.18
N VAL A 239 6.18 13.33 -16.08
CA VAL A 239 5.89 14.53 -16.88
C VAL A 239 6.83 15.70 -16.56
N SER A 240 7.06 15.95 -15.28
CA SER A 240 7.92 17.02 -14.78
C SER A 240 8.48 16.64 -13.40
N THR A 241 9.38 17.46 -12.86
CA THR A 241 9.91 17.31 -11.49
C THR A 241 8.90 17.69 -10.40
N THR A 242 7.74 18.27 -10.74
CA THR A 242 6.73 18.75 -9.80
C THR A 242 5.38 18.02 -9.93
N ILE A 243 5.22 17.18 -10.96
CA ILE A 243 3.93 16.59 -11.34
C ILE A 243 3.26 15.81 -10.21
N GLY A 244 4.03 15.13 -9.36
CA GLY A 244 3.47 14.36 -8.24
C GLY A 244 2.74 15.23 -7.23
N LYS A 245 3.36 16.34 -6.78
CA LYS A 245 2.70 17.32 -5.90
C LYS A 245 1.45 17.92 -6.55
N GLU A 246 1.57 18.32 -7.81
CA GLU A 246 0.46 18.95 -8.55
C GLU A 246 -0.77 18.03 -8.56
N ARG A 247 -0.56 16.75 -8.89
CA ARG A 247 -1.62 15.75 -9.02
C ARG A 247 -2.32 15.39 -7.70
N VAL A 248 -1.65 15.48 -6.56
CA VAL A 248 -2.29 15.19 -5.25
C VAL A 248 -2.88 16.42 -4.56
N THR A 249 -2.65 17.64 -5.09
CA THR A 249 -3.03 18.89 -4.41
C THR A 249 -4.54 19.04 -4.24
N ALA A 250 -5.32 18.81 -5.31
CA ALA A 250 -6.78 18.94 -5.25
C ALA A 250 -7.42 17.92 -4.30
N ALA A 251 -6.99 16.66 -4.38
CA ALA A 251 -7.40 15.60 -3.45
C ALA A 251 -7.08 15.94 -1.99
N THR A 252 -5.88 16.49 -1.72
CA THR A 252 -5.49 16.93 -0.37
C THR A 252 -6.46 17.96 0.18
N LYS A 253 -6.84 18.95 -0.65
CA LYS A 253 -7.82 19.96 -0.26
C LYS A 253 -9.19 19.33 0.01
N TRP A 254 -9.63 18.42 -0.85
CA TRP A 254 -10.91 17.74 -0.69
C TRP A 254 -10.98 16.92 0.60
N LEU A 255 -9.92 16.19 0.96
CA LEU A 255 -9.84 15.47 2.22
C LEU A 255 -10.00 16.43 3.42
N LYS A 256 -9.31 17.57 3.39
CA LYS A 256 -9.39 18.61 4.44
C LYS A 256 -10.79 19.20 4.56
N ASP A 257 -11.36 19.64 3.45
CA ASP A 257 -12.68 20.28 3.41
C ASP A 257 -13.79 19.35 3.93
N ASN A 258 -13.64 18.04 3.72
CA ASN A 258 -14.66 17.04 4.10
C ASN A 258 -14.34 16.29 5.41
N GLY A 259 -13.28 16.69 6.13
CA GLY A 259 -12.87 16.04 7.38
C GLY A 259 -12.55 14.56 7.22
N LYS A 260 -11.93 14.19 6.09
CA LYS A 260 -11.58 12.82 5.72
C LYS A 260 -10.06 12.61 5.78
N VAL A 261 -9.66 11.35 5.77
CA VAL A 261 -8.25 10.95 5.70
C VAL A 261 -8.04 10.03 4.51
N GLY A 262 -6.88 10.13 3.88
CA GLY A 262 -6.54 9.35 2.70
C GLY A 262 -5.18 8.69 2.81
N ILE A 263 -4.91 7.80 1.86
CA ILE A 263 -3.63 7.14 1.65
C ILE A 263 -3.36 7.04 0.15
N ILE A 264 -2.09 7.12 -0.26
CA ILE A 264 -1.71 6.78 -1.63
C ILE A 264 -1.46 5.27 -1.69
N GLY A 265 -2.41 4.52 -2.23
CA GLY A 265 -2.39 3.05 -2.34
C GLY A 265 -1.38 2.51 -3.35
N GLU A 266 -1.16 3.30 -4.40
CA GLU A 266 -0.18 3.03 -5.44
C GLU A 266 0.45 4.33 -5.90
N PHE A 267 1.78 4.33 -5.97
CA PHE A 267 2.54 5.31 -6.72
C PHE A 267 3.84 4.70 -7.22
N ALA A 268 4.32 5.22 -8.35
CA ALA A 268 5.61 4.83 -8.89
C ALA A 268 6.17 5.88 -9.85
N GLY A 269 7.44 5.71 -10.19
CA GLY A 269 8.17 6.49 -11.19
C GLY A 269 9.46 5.78 -11.56
N GLY A 270 9.95 6.00 -12.78
CA GLY A 270 11.16 5.34 -13.26
C GLY A 270 12.41 5.79 -12.52
N VAL A 271 13.47 4.97 -12.59
CA VAL A 271 14.77 5.27 -11.98
C VAL A 271 15.53 6.31 -12.81
N ASN A 272 15.14 7.57 -12.67
CA ASN A 272 15.78 8.74 -13.29
C ASN A 272 15.59 9.99 -12.42
N ASP A 273 16.43 11.01 -12.61
CA ASP A 273 16.46 12.21 -11.75
C ASP A 273 15.13 12.99 -11.73
N GLN A 274 14.43 13.02 -12.87
CA GLN A 274 13.14 13.72 -12.97
C GLN A 274 12.08 13.04 -12.09
N CYS A 275 11.93 11.73 -12.22
CA CYS A 275 11.00 10.96 -11.41
C CYS A 275 11.39 10.94 -9.93
N ARG A 276 12.68 10.81 -9.62
CA ARG A 276 13.17 10.88 -8.23
C ARG A 276 12.81 12.20 -7.56
N THR A 277 12.97 13.31 -8.30
CA THR A 277 12.59 14.64 -7.81
C THR A 277 11.06 14.77 -7.66
N ALA A 278 10.28 14.29 -8.63
CA ALA A 278 8.82 14.33 -8.58
C ALA A 278 8.24 13.52 -7.41
N ILE A 279 8.76 12.32 -7.16
CA ILE A 279 8.37 11.48 -6.03
C ILE A 279 8.75 12.14 -4.72
N SER A 280 9.99 12.65 -4.60
CA SER A 280 10.43 13.32 -3.38
C SER A 280 9.54 14.52 -3.05
N GLY A 281 9.21 15.36 -4.04
CA GLY A 281 8.33 16.51 -3.87
C GLY A 281 6.87 16.13 -3.56
N MET A 282 6.37 15.03 -4.13
CA MET A 282 5.05 14.50 -3.77
C MET A 282 5.02 14.04 -2.32
N LEU A 283 5.96 13.18 -1.92
CA LEU A 283 6.03 12.65 -0.55
C LEU A 283 6.26 13.75 0.47
N GLU A 284 7.08 14.76 0.16
CA GLU A 284 7.28 15.94 1.02
C GLU A 284 5.97 16.72 1.19
N TYR A 285 5.20 16.90 0.11
CA TYR A 285 3.91 17.57 0.20
C TYR A 285 2.89 16.76 1.02
N LEU A 286 2.83 15.43 0.86
CA LEU A 286 1.99 14.57 1.71
C LEU A 286 2.43 14.65 3.18
N ALA A 287 3.73 14.66 3.44
CA ALA A 287 4.34 14.77 4.77
C ALA A 287 4.03 16.11 5.47
N GLN A 288 3.83 17.18 4.71
CA GLN A 288 3.38 18.48 5.23
C GLN A 288 1.87 18.52 5.53
N ASN A 289 1.12 17.47 5.14
CA ASN A 289 -0.34 17.37 5.24
C ASN A 289 -0.78 16.05 5.90
N THR A 290 -0.04 15.59 6.92
CA THR A 290 -0.31 14.33 7.65
C THR A 290 -1.58 14.37 8.52
N ASP A 291 -2.20 15.54 8.66
CA ASP A 291 -3.55 15.68 9.21
C ASP A 291 -4.56 14.88 8.37
N VAL A 292 -4.37 14.82 7.05
CA VAL A 292 -5.22 14.05 6.13
C VAL A 292 -4.53 12.85 5.49
N TRP A 293 -3.23 12.91 5.21
CA TRP A 293 -2.51 11.79 4.57
C TRP A 293 -1.90 10.83 5.59
N LYS A 294 -2.33 9.57 5.55
CA LYS A 294 -1.84 8.52 6.46
C LYS A 294 -0.59 7.82 5.96
N GLY A 295 -0.28 7.91 4.68
CA GLY A 295 0.82 7.16 4.11
C GLY A 295 0.87 7.10 2.58
N ALA A 296 1.80 6.28 2.10
CA ALA A 296 1.92 5.91 0.71
C ALA A 296 2.49 4.49 0.57
N LEU A 297 2.10 3.78 -0.49
CA LEU A 297 2.59 2.45 -0.83
C LEU A 297 3.12 2.43 -2.26
N TRP A 298 4.34 1.96 -2.42
CA TRP A 298 5.00 1.85 -3.71
C TRP A 298 4.34 0.75 -4.56
N TRP A 299 4.15 0.98 -5.85
CA TRP A 299 3.83 -0.07 -6.82
C TRP A 299 5.07 -0.44 -7.65
N ALA A 300 5.63 -1.65 -7.55
CA ALA A 300 5.30 -2.74 -6.62
C ALA A 300 6.50 -3.64 -6.33
N ALA A 301 6.44 -4.39 -5.24
CA ALA A 301 7.24 -5.59 -4.98
C ALA A 301 6.44 -6.84 -5.40
N GLY A 302 7.07 -8.01 -5.33
CA GLY A 302 6.53 -9.28 -5.79
C GLY A 302 7.57 -10.15 -6.52
N PRO A 303 7.52 -11.49 -6.38
CA PRO A 303 8.62 -12.36 -6.79
C PRO A 303 8.76 -12.54 -8.32
N TRP A 304 7.78 -12.11 -9.12
CA TRP A 304 7.73 -12.35 -10.58
C TRP A 304 7.84 -11.10 -11.45
N TRP A 305 8.31 -9.98 -10.90
CA TRP A 305 8.44 -8.74 -11.67
C TRP A 305 9.62 -8.69 -12.64
N GLY A 306 10.66 -9.50 -12.44
CA GLY A 306 11.86 -9.49 -13.28
C GLY A 306 12.43 -8.08 -13.46
N ASN A 307 12.55 -7.63 -14.71
CA ASN A 307 13.10 -6.31 -15.07
C ASN A 307 12.06 -5.18 -15.10
N TYR A 308 10.90 -5.36 -14.46
CA TYR A 308 9.88 -4.31 -14.38
C TYR A 308 10.45 -3.00 -13.82
N MET A 309 10.14 -1.89 -14.49
CA MET A 309 10.73 -0.57 -14.22
C MET A 309 10.47 -0.02 -12.82
N PHE A 310 9.40 -0.47 -12.15
CA PHE A 310 9.07 -0.07 -10.79
C PHE A 310 9.27 -1.19 -9.76
N ASN A 311 10.02 -2.23 -10.10
CA ASN A 311 10.20 -3.40 -9.23
C ASN A 311 10.91 -3.03 -7.91
N MET A 312 10.19 -3.14 -6.78
CA MET A 312 10.67 -2.93 -5.41
C MET A 312 11.12 -4.25 -4.74
N GLU A 313 11.06 -5.37 -5.46
CA GLU A 313 11.45 -6.68 -4.93
C GLU A 313 12.96 -6.73 -4.60
N PRO A 314 13.33 -7.00 -3.33
CA PRO A 314 14.72 -7.24 -2.96
C PRO A 314 15.29 -8.52 -3.61
N PRO A 315 16.62 -8.62 -3.78
CA PRO A 315 17.62 -7.60 -3.49
C PRO A 315 17.95 -6.70 -4.69
N SER A 316 17.31 -6.91 -5.85
CA SER A 316 17.79 -6.40 -7.14
C SER A 316 16.73 -5.72 -8.01
N GLY A 317 15.50 -5.55 -7.53
CA GLY A 317 14.48 -4.79 -8.25
C GLY A 317 14.98 -3.38 -8.59
N ALA A 318 14.62 -2.88 -9.76
CA ALA A 318 15.10 -1.59 -10.26
C ALA A 318 14.81 -0.44 -9.27
N ALA A 319 13.59 -0.39 -8.73
CA ALA A 319 13.21 0.60 -7.73
C ALA A 319 13.81 0.31 -6.35
N TYR A 320 13.96 -0.97 -5.97
CA TYR A 320 14.64 -1.33 -4.72
C TYR A 320 16.07 -0.78 -4.66
N VAL A 321 16.81 -0.86 -5.77
CA VAL A 321 18.18 -0.35 -5.87
C VAL A 321 18.22 1.17 -6.12
N GLY A 322 17.33 1.68 -6.99
CA GLY A 322 17.41 3.04 -7.51
C GLY A 322 16.55 4.11 -6.82
N MET A 323 15.54 3.69 -6.05
CA MET A 323 14.55 4.59 -5.44
C MET A 323 14.51 4.48 -3.91
N LEU A 324 14.95 3.38 -3.31
CA LEU A 324 14.81 3.19 -1.85
C LEU A 324 15.51 4.29 -1.03
N ASP A 325 16.57 4.90 -1.54
CA ASP A 325 17.28 5.99 -0.87
C ASP A 325 16.42 7.25 -0.72
N ILE A 326 15.60 7.60 -1.71
CA ILE A 326 14.65 8.71 -1.62
C ILE A 326 13.41 8.39 -0.79
N LEU A 327 13.12 7.10 -0.57
CA LEU A 327 12.02 6.65 0.31
C LEU A 327 12.45 6.56 1.78
N LYS A 328 13.74 6.31 2.05
CA LYS A 328 14.32 6.14 3.39
C LYS A 328 13.92 7.21 4.41
N PRO A 329 13.79 8.51 4.07
CA PRO A 329 13.36 9.54 5.03
C PRO A 329 11.96 9.30 5.62
N TYR A 330 11.12 8.49 4.97
CA TYR A 330 9.74 8.22 5.35
C TYR A 330 9.54 6.85 6.02
N LEU A 331 10.59 6.01 6.05
CA LEU A 331 10.58 4.68 6.69
C LEU A 331 10.79 4.79 8.22
N ARG A 332 10.40 3.74 8.96
CA ARG A 332 10.52 3.63 10.43
C ARG A 332 11.87 3.10 10.92
#